data_AF-S4RG41-F1
#
_entry.id   AF-S4RG41-F1
#
_cell.length_a   1.000
_cell.length_b   1.000
_cell.length_c   1.000
_cell.angle_alpha   90.00
_cell.angle_beta   90.00
_cell.angle_gamma   90.00
#
_symmetry.space_group_name_H-M   'P 1'
#
loop_
_entity.id
_entity.type
_entity.pdbx_description
1 polymer ?
#
loop_
_entity_poly.entity_id
_entity_poly.type
_entity_poly.pdbx_seq_one_letter_code
_entity_poly.pdbx_strand_id
1 'polypeptide(L)'
;LTRVARQSWGAIACVPAGSEHQLLVGERHVVGRKDCGILIGNDQSISRVHAVLTVSHAESSLARPSCRPALSVKDSSKYGTFVNGEKLTSGSERALCCGDLLKFGVFESKYRVAYSPLVVCSSCLDAESKHVLSSALLALGGHFVSQWTSDCTHLVMTSIKVTVKTICALITSIPIVQPVFFSTLVTAIRSRSPQPSHSSFWPLADEPGINPGDLDLTPRPERRLLFQGKTFQFLHAKQHKRLAVPIALAGGAALCLCSPGQRAEPRHGEAFCVVEPEAGCSQLSSQVLAQDARAWAAQVGVRLHTLGLRMITEAEVGLAVVYCSTHTYCNPSARLPGGEPPLLSERANLAGATLSQNLALEPSEGVAPDSTLYAADTQ
;
A
#
# COMPACT_ATOMS: atom_id res chain seq x y z
N LEU A 1 -26.74 -10.58 -14.19
CA LEU A 1 -25.69 -9.95 -15.03
C LEU A 1 -24.46 -9.73 -14.17
N THR A 2 -23.65 -10.78 -13.99
CA THR A 2 -22.45 -10.77 -13.15
C THR A 2 -21.31 -10.14 -13.94
N ARG A 3 -21.10 -8.83 -13.81
CA ARG A 3 -19.89 -8.18 -14.33
C ARG A 3 -18.78 -8.42 -13.33
N VAL A 4 -17.88 -9.35 -13.68
CA VAL A 4 -16.59 -9.56 -13.01
C VAL A 4 -15.82 -8.24 -13.01
N ALA A 5 -15.20 -7.93 -11.87
CA ALA A 5 -14.57 -6.66 -11.54
C ALA A 5 -13.57 -6.21 -12.62
N ARG A 6 -13.80 -5.01 -13.17
CA ARG A 6 -12.85 -4.33 -14.06
C ARG A 6 -11.67 -3.84 -13.23
N GLN A 7 -10.50 -4.45 -13.41
CA GLN A 7 -9.24 -3.90 -12.93
C GLN A 7 -8.79 -2.80 -13.89
N SER A 8 -9.31 -1.58 -13.71
CA SER A 8 -8.79 -0.36 -14.34
C SER A 8 -7.88 0.31 -13.31
N TRP A 9 -6.60 0.56 -13.60
CA TRP A 9 -5.67 1.24 -12.68
C TRP A 9 -4.89 2.34 -13.39
N GLY A 10 -4.61 3.44 -12.67
CA GLY A 10 -3.53 4.38 -13.03
C GLY A 10 -3.74 5.20 -14.29
N ALA A 11 -4.99 5.56 -14.61
CA ALA A 11 -5.27 6.47 -15.71
C ALA A 11 -6.66 7.07 -15.56
N ILE A 12 -6.83 8.24 -16.15
CA ILE A 12 -8.17 8.73 -16.44
C ILE A 12 -8.65 7.97 -17.68
N ALA A 13 -9.58 7.05 -17.49
CA ALA A 13 -10.08 6.19 -18.55
C ALA A 13 -11.20 6.88 -19.33
N CYS A 14 -11.21 6.67 -20.64
CA CYS A 14 -12.26 7.12 -21.55
C CYS A 14 -12.94 5.87 -22.13
N VAL A 15 -14.21 5.63 -21.78
CA VAL A 15 -14.92 4.36 -22.08
C VAL A 15 -16.13 4.60 -23.01
N PRO A 16 -16.11 4.18 -24.29
CA PRO A 16 -17.34 3.98 -25.06
C PRO A 16 -17.94 2.60 -24.72
N ALA A 17 -19.08 2.27 -25.33
CA ALA A 17 -19.69 0.94 -25.21
C ALA A 17 -18.85 -0.14 -25.93
N GLY A 18 -17.63 -0.43 -25.46
CA GLY A 18 -16.79 -1.52 -25.98
C GLY A 18 -15.26 -1.39 -25.82
N SER A 19 -14.70 -0.21 -25.51
CA SER A 19 -13.24 -0.04 -25.33
C SER A 19 -12.88 0.76 -24.06
N GLU A 20 -11.62 0.74 -23.65
CA GLU A 20 -11.10 1.55 -22.55
C GLU A 20 -9.74 2.11 -22.98
N HIS A 21 -9.52 3.40 -22.76
CA HIS A 21 -8.26 4.07 -23.10
C HIS A 21 -7.61 4.62 -21.84
N GLN A 22 -6.43 4.11 -21.51
CA GLN A 22 -5.61 4.61 -20.39
C GLN A 22 -4.72 5.76 -20.88
N LEU A 23 -4.72 6.86 -20.15
CA LEU A 23 -4.01 8.09 -20.47
C LEU A 23 -2.84 8.28 -19.50
N LEU A 24 -1.63 8.38 -20.05
CA LEU A 24 -0.40 8.68 -19.31
C LEU A 24 -0.21 10.19 -19.11
N VAL A 25 0.42 10.54 -18.00
CA VAL A 25 0.78 11.92 -17.63
C VAL A 25 1.84 12.47 -18.59
N GLY A 26 1.69 13.74 -18.97
CA GLY A 26 2.64 14.45 -19.83
C GLY A 26 2.58 14.06 -21.30
N GLU A 27 1.72 13.10 -21.67
CA GLU A 27 1.52 12.67 -23.05
C GLU A 27 0.29 13.31 -23.69
N ARG A 28 0.36 13.51 -25.01
CA ARG A 28 -0.75 14.07 -25.81
C ARG A 28 -1.56 12.92 -26.42
N HIS A 29 -2.76 12.71 -25.89
CA HIS A 29 -3.65 11.65 -26.34
C HIS A 29 -4.61 12.18 -27.40
N VAL A 30 -4.23 12.01 -28.67
CA VAL A 30 -5.01 12.51 -29.80
C VAL A 30 -6.22 11.62 -30.08
N VAL A 31 -7.41 12.20 -30.05
CA VAL A 31 -8.67 11.59 -30.48
C VAL A 31 -8.93 11.95 -31.94
N GLY A 32 -9.29 10.97 -32.78
CA GLY A 32 -9.54 11.24 -34.19
C GLY A 32 -10.04 10.04 -34.98
N ARG A 33 -10.36 10.25 -36.26
CA ARG A 33 -10.84 9.18 -37.15
C ARG A 33 -9.74 8.37 -37.83
N LYS A 34 -8.50 8.84 -37.81
CA LYS A 34 -7.35 8.20 -38.51
C LYS A 34 -6.03 8.65 -37.87
N ASP A 35 -5.02 7.77 -37.93
CA ASP A 35 -3.61 8.08 -37.59
C ASP A 35 -3.45 8.73 -36.19
N CYS A 36 -4.09 8.16 -35.15
CA CYS A 36 -4.17 8.78 -33.82
C CYS A 36 -4.15 7.79 -32.63
N GLY A 37 -4.04 8.38 -31.43
CA GLY A 37 -4.06 7.74 -30.11
C GLY A 37 -5.34 6.97 -29.80
N ILE A 38 -6.46 7.65 -30.00
CA ILE A 38 -7.80 7.18 -29.67
C ILE A 38 -8.61 7.24 -30.96
N LEU A 39 -8.70 6.09 -31.62
CA LEU A 39 -9.32 5.95 -32.93
C LEU A 39 -10.84 5.78 -32.79
N ILE A 40 -11.59 6.72 -33.34
CA ILE A 40 -13.05 6.64 -33.47
C ILE A 40 -13.37 6.31 -34.93
N GLY A 41 -13.55 5.02 -35.19
CA GLY A 41 -13.97 4.53 -36.51
C GLY A 41 -15.46 4.75 -36.78
N ASN A 42 -15.83 4.74 -38.06
CA ASN A 42 -17.23 4.72 -38.52
C ASN A 42 -18.09 5.94 -38.13
N ASP A 43 -17.47 7.05 -37.73
CA ASP A 43 -18.13 8.32 -37.50
C ASP A 43 -17.54 9.40 -38.44
N GLN A 44 -18.31 9.80 -39.45
CA GLN A 44 -17.87 10.76 -40.47
C GLN A 44 -17.74 12.20 -39.93
N SER A 45 -18.31 12.47 -38.76
CA SER A 45 -18.21 13.77 -38.08
C SER A 45 -16.93 13.92 -37.26
N ILE A 46 -16.10 12.88 -37.18
CA ILE A 46 -14.83 12.97 -36.46
C ILE A 46 -13.72 13.48 -37.40
N SER A 47 -13.07 14.59 -37.04
CA SER A 47 -11.86 15.08 -37.73
C SER A 47 -10.70 14.08 -37.63
N ARG A 48 -9.71 14.16 -38.53
CA ARG A 48 -8.49 13.34 -38.43
C ARG A 48 -7.77 13.57 -37.09
N VAL A 49 -7.68 14.83 -36.68
CA VAL A 49 -7.30 15.27 -35.34
C VAL A 49 -8.50 16.03 -34.79
N HIS A 50 -9.28 15.38 -33.91
CA HIS A 50 -10.53 15.92 -33.40
C HIS A 50 -10.33 16.70 -32.11
N ALA A 51 -9.71 16.06 -31.14
CA ALA A 51 -9.40 16.65 -29.86
C ALA A 51 -8.10 16.07 -29.31
N VAL A 52 -7.51 16.77 -28.35
CA VAL A 52 -6.34 16.30 -27.61
C VAL A 52 -6.72 16.23 -26.14
N LEU A 53 -6.51 15.06 -25.54
CA LEU A 53 -6.62 14.83 -24.11
C LEU A 53 -5.22 14.91 -23.49
N THR A 54 -5.09 15.63 -22.38
CA THR A 54 -3.81 15.80 -21.68
C THR A 54 -4.00 15.54 -20.19
N VAL A 55 -3.13 14.71 -19.60
CA VAL A 55 -3.12 14.47 -18.16
C VAL A 55 -1.92 15.19 -17.55
N SER A 56 -2.16 15.97 -16.51
CA SER A 56 -1.12 16.63 -15.71
C SER A 56 -1.11 16.08 -14.29
N HIS A 57 0.08 15.82 -13.77
CA HIS A 57 0.30 15.41 -12.39
C HIS A 57 1.68 15.92 -11.96
N ALA A 58 1.71 16.76 -10.94
CA ALA A 58 2.96 17.35 -10.45
C ALA A 58 3.74 16.32 -9.64
N GLU A 59 5.06 16.30 -9.80
CA GLU A 59 5.95 15.42 -9.02
C GLU A 59 5.83 15.67 -7.51
N SER A 60 5.64 16.93 -7.09
CA SER A 60 5.35 17.30 -5.69
C SER A 60 4.03 16.73 -5.14
N SER A 61 3.18 16.15 -6.00
CA SER A 61 1.94 15.48 -5.62
C SER A 61 2.10 13.97 -5.49
N LEU A 62 3.25 13.39 -5.87
CA LEU A 62 3.48 11.94 -5.88
C LEU A 62 3.28 11.31 -4.50
N ALA A 63 3.70 11.99 -3.44
CA ALA A 63 3.53 11.52 -2.05
C ALA A 63 2.16 11.86 -1.42
N ARG A 64 1.25 12.50 -2.17
CA ARG A 64 -0.04 13.03 -1.67
C ARG A 64 -1.22 12.43 -2.45
N PRO A 65 -1.76 11.27 -2.01
CA PRO A 65 -2.92 10.63 -2.65
C PRO A 65 -4.16 11.52 -2.81
N SER A 66 -4.30 12.56 -1.98
CA SER A 66 -5.38 13.56 -2.10
C SER A 66 -5.23 14.48 -3.32
N CYS A 67 -4.01 14.68 -3.82
CA CYS A 67 -3.71 15.47 -5.01
C CYS A 67 -3.83 14.59 -6.26
N ARG A 68 -5.03 14.53 -6.84
CA ARG A 68 -5.30 13.70 -8.03
C ARG A 68 -4.70 14.31 -9.31
N PRO A 69 -4.36 13.49 -10.32
CA PRO A 69 -4.07 13.97 -11.67
C PRO A 69 -5.24 14.75 -12.25
N ALA A 70 -4.95 15.81 -13.01
CA ALA A 70 -5.94 16.58 -13.73
C ALA A 70 -5.98 16.17 -15.20
N LEU A 71 -7.17 15.92 -15.74
CA LEU A 71 -7.39 15.71 -17.18
C LEU A 71 -7.97 16.98 -17.80
N SER A 72 -7.51 17.31 -19.00
CA SER A 72 -8.13 18.32 -19.84
C SER A 72 -8.40 17.80 -21.24
N VAL A 73 -9.35 18.44 -21.93
CA VAL A 73 -9.65 18.22 -23.35
C VAL A 73 -9.56 19.55 -24.09
N LYS A 74 -8.90 19.52 -25.27
CA LYS A 74 -8.84 20.65 -26.20
C LYS A 74 -9.44 20.25 -27.54
N ASP A 75 -10.48 20.96 -27.97
CA ASP A 75 -11.15 20.72 -29.25
C ASP A 75 -10.44 21.42 -30.41
N SER A 76 -10.25 20.71 -31.51
CA SER A 76 -9.75 21.26 -32.78
C SER A 76 -10.59 20.79 -33.98
N SER A 77 -11.83 20.38 -33.72
CA SER A 77 -12.64 19.65 -34.70
C SER A 77 -13.57 20.56 -35.51
N LYS A 78 -14.06 20.05 -36.64
CA LYS A 78 -15.05 20.76 -37.47
C LYS A 78 -16.42 20.80 -36.82
N TYR A 79 -16.83 19.68 -36.20
CA TYR A 79 -18.19 19.50 -35.69
C TYR A 79 -18.30 19.74 -34.18
N GLY A 80 -17.17 19.86 -33.48
CA GLY A 80 -17.05 20.18 -32.07
C GLY A 80 -16.99 18.95 -31.17
N THR A 81 -16.47 19.19 -29.97
CA THR A 81 -16.47 18.28 -28.83
C THR A 81 -17.44 18.81 -27.77
N PHE A 82 -18.16 17.92 -27.10
CA PHE A 82 -19.12 18.27 -26.06
C PHE A 82 -18.75 17.60 -24.74
N VAL A 83 -18.90 18.34 -23.63
CA VAL A 83 -18.71 17.84 -22.26
C VAL A 83 -20.02 18.03 -21.52
N ASN A 84 -20.61 16.94 -21.03
CA ASN A 84 -21.92 16.93 -20.37
C ASN A 84 -23.03 17.63 -21.17
N GLY A 85 -22.96 17.53 -22.51
CA GLY A 85 -23.92 18.15 -23.43
C GLY A 85 -23.56 19.57 -23.86
N GLU A 86 -22.61 20.23 -23.21
CA GLU A 86 -22.15 21.56 -23.59
C GLU A 86 -21.06 21.50 -24.64
N LYS A 87 -21.23 22.25 -25.73
CA LYS A 87 -20.23 22.33 -26.80
C LYS A 87 -19.04 23.17 -26.35
N LEU A 88 -17.83 22.65 -26.54
CA LEU A 88 -16.61 23.41 -26.34
C LEU A 88 -16.46 24.49 -27.40
N THR A 89 -15.87 25.62 -27.00
CA THR A 89 -15.43 26.63 -27.96
C THR A 89 -14.21 26.08 -28.70
N SER A 90 -14.19 26.18 -30.03
CA SER A 90 -13.09 25.62 -30.81
C SER A 90 -11.75 26.24 -30.37
N GLY A 91 -10.74 25.40 -30.17
CA GLY A 91 -9.42 25.80 -29.68
C GLY A 91 -9.33 26.03 -28.16
N SER A 92 -10.45 26.05 -27.43
CA SER A 92 -10.46 26.16 -25.97
C SER A 92 -10.13 24.82 -25.30
N GLU A 93 -9.50 24.92 -24.13
CA GLU A 93 -9.22 23.79 -23.25
C GLU A 93 -10.21 23.78 -22.09
N ARG A 94 -10.74 22.60 -21.74
CA ARG A 94 -11.63 22.40 -20.60
C ARG A 94 -11.09 21.30 -19.70
N ALA A 95 -11.02 21.58 -18.41
CA ALA A 95 -10.72 20.58 -17.38
C ALA A 95 -11.89 19.59 -17.24
N LEU A 96 -11.55 18.31 -17.02
CA LEU A 96 -12.50 17.21 -16.92
C LEU A 96 -12.48 16.59 -15.53
N CYS A 97 -13.65 16.22 -15.05
CA CYS A 97 -13.87 15.53 -13.79
C CYS A 97 -14.23 14.06 -14.01
N CYS A 98 -13.91 13.23 -13.02
CA CYS A 98 -14.39 11.85 -13.01
C CYS A 98 -15.92 11.83 -13.07
N GLY A 99 -16.47 11.06 -14.00
CA GLY A 99 -17.91 10.98 -14.26
C GLY A 99 -18.38 11.78 -15.46
N ASP A 100 -17.58 12.74 -15.96
CA ASP A 100 -17.96 13.56 -17.12
C ASP A 100 -18.21 12.71 -18.37
N LEU A 101 -19.21 13.12 -19.15
CA LEU A 101 -19.57 12.52 -20.42
C LEU A 101 -18.98 13.36 -21.55
N LEU A 102 -18.04 12.78 -22.29
CA LEU A 102 -17.50 13.34 -23.52
C LEU A 102 -18.30 12.83 -24.71
N LYS A 103 -18.58 13.71 -25.65
CA LYS A 103 -19.11 13.35 -26.97
C LYS A 103 -18.28 14.06 -28.03
N PHE A 104 -17.74 13.29 -28.97
CA PHE A 104 -16.97 13.83 -30.09
C PHE A 104 -17.86 13.85 -31.34
N GLY A 105 -17.91 14.98 -32.05
CA GLY A 105 -18.73 15.12 -33.25
C GLY A 105 -20.23 15.11 -32.98
N VAL A 106 -21.03 14.77 -34.00
CA VAL A 106 -22.50 14.86 -33.93
C VAL A 106 -23.20 13.53 -33.64
N PHE A 107 -22.57 12.39 -33.94
CA PHE A 107 -23.16 11.05 -33.73
C PHE A 107 -22.90 10.52 -32.30
N GLU A 108 -23.03 9.20 -32.09
CA GLU A 108 -23.02 8.56 -30.76
C GLU A 108 -21.61 8.18 -30.24
N SER A 109 -20.59 8.93 -30.64
CA SER A 109 -19.20 8.78 -30.18
C SER A 109 -19.03 9.33 -28.76
N LYS A 110 -19.63 8.63 -27.79
CA LYS A 110 -19.71 9.03 -26.37
C LYS A 110 -18.73 8.23 -25.52
N TYR A 111 -18.11 8.92 -24.57
CA TYR A 111 -17.17 8.34 -23.62
C TYR A 111 -17.43 8.87 -22.22
N ARG A 112 -17.18 8.04 -21.21
CA ARG A 112 -17.19 8.49 -19.82
C ARG A 112 -15.76 8.59 -19.28
N VAL A 113 -15.48 9.70 -18.62
CA VAL A 113 -14.26 9.94 -17.85
C VAL A 113 -14.34 9.15 -16.55
N ALA A 114 -13.33 8.33 -16.25
CA ALA A 114 -13.24 7.59 -15.00
C ALA A 114 -11.85 7.73 -14.39
N TYR A 115 -11.76 7.92 -13.08
CA TYR A 115 -10.49 7.93 -12.36
C TYR A 115 -10.37 6.66 -11.51
N SER A 116 -9.23 5.97 -11.64
CA SER A 116 -8.89 4.85 -10.76
C SER A 116 -7.67 5.19 -9.91
N PRO A 117 -7.78 5.18 -8.57
CA PRO A 117 -6.65 5.44 -7.67
C PRO A 117 -5.51 4.43 -7.87
N LEU A 118 -4.28 4.92 -7.84
CA LEU A 118 -3.07 4.11 -7.83
C LEU A 118 -2.17 4.60 -6.71
N VAL A 119 -2.25 3.96 -5.54
CA VAL A 119 -1.44 4.33 -4.38
C VAL A 119 -0.53 3.18 -4.03
N VAL A 120 0.77 3.36 -4.24
CA VAL A 120 1.75 2.30 -4.10
C VAL A 120 2.56 2.54 -2.84
N CYS A 121 2.66 1.52 -2.00
CA CYS A 121 3.60 1.51 -0.88
C CYS A 121 4.80 0.61 -1.24
N SER A 122 5.98 0.92 -0.71
CA SER A 122 7.15 0.05 -0.85
C SER A 122 7.60 -0.53 0.49
N SER A 123 8.17 -1.74 0.45
CA SER A 123 8.93 -2.32 1.56
C SER A 123 10.31 -2.76 1.07
N CYS A 124 11.35 -2.52 1.86
CA CYS A 124 12.72 -3.02 1.60
C CYS A 124 13.30 -2.64 0.21
N LEU A 125 12.91 -1.51 -0.38
CA LEU A 125 13.48 -1.03 -1.64
C LEU A 125 14.68 -0.12 -1.42
N ASP A 126 15.72 -0.31 -2.21
CA ASP A 126 16.86 0.59 -2.34
C ASP A 126 16.49 1.92 -3.03
N ALA A 127 17.41 2.88 -3.02
CA ALA A 127 17.18 4.22 -3.56
C ALA A 127 16.96 4.23 -5.08
N GLU A 128 17.66 3.38 -5.83
CA GLU A 128 17.57 3.30 -7.29
C GLU A 128 16.20 2.75 -7.71
N SER A 129 15.78 1.64 -7.10
CA SER A 129 14.47 1.03 -7.29
C SER A 129 13.34 1.99 -6.94
N LYS A 130 13.49 2.79 -5.88
CA LYS A 130 12.52 3.85 -5.52
C LYS A 130 12.43 4.93 -6.58
N HIS A 131 13.56 5.36 -7.15
CA HIS A 131 13.57 6.37 -8.21
C HIS A 131 12.88 5.87 -9.49
N VAL A 132 13.20 4.65 -9.92
CA VAL A 132 12.55 3.99 -11.08
C VAL A 132 11.05 3.85 -10.86
N LEU A 133 10.65 3.38 -9.67
CA LEU A 133 9.25 3.26 -9.28
C LEU A 133 8.54 4.63 -9.31
N SER A 134 9.15 5.66 -8.71
CA SER A 134 8.59 7.02 -8.66
C SER A 134 8.34 7.59 -10.06
N SER A 135 9.31 7.41 -10.96
CA SER A 135 9.20 7.83 -12.35
C SER A 135 8.07 7.12 -13.09
N ALA A 136 7.94 5.80 -12.91
CA ALA A 136 6.86 5.02 -13.52
C ALA A 136 5.49 5.41 -12.96
N LEU A 137 5.37 5.62 -11.65
CA LEU A 137 4.12 6.04 -11.01
C LEU A 137 3.72 7.45 -11.41
N LEU A 138 4.67 8.38 -11.55
CA LEU A 138 4.41 9.73 -12.06
C LEU A 138 3.80 9.67 -13.48
N ALA A 139 4.36 8.83 -14.37
CA ALA A 139 3.82 8.64 -15.71
C ALA A 139 2.40 8.05 -15.70
N LEU A 140 2.07 7.21 -14.72
CA LEU A 140 0.74 6.64 -14.50
C LEU A 140 -0.21 7.58 -13.74
N GLY A 141 0.25 8.76 -13.29
CA GLY A 141 -0.53 9.61 -12.39
C GLY A 141 -0.89 8.93 -11.06
N GLY A 142 -0.07 7.97 -10.63
CA GLY A 142 -0.18 7.30 -9.35
C GLY A 142 0.56 8.04 -8.25
N HIS A 143 0.53 7.47 -7.06
CA HIS A 143 1.11 8.01 -5.84
C HIS A 143 2.05 7.01 -5.20
N PHE A 144 3.14 7.50 -4.62
CA PHE A 144 4.11 6.69 -3.89
C PHE A 144 4.13 7.10 -2.42
N VAL A 145 3.73 6.19 -1.52
CA VAL A 145 3.63 6.45 -0.08
C VAL A 145 4.60 5.60 0.73
N SER A 146 5.24 6.23 1.72
CA SER A 146 6.18 5.55 2.62
C SER A 146 5.48 4.76 3.74
N GLN A 147 4.28 5.17 4.14
CA GLN A 147 3.48 4.51 5.17
C GLN A 147 2.30 3.76 4.55
N TRP A 148 1.90 2.66 5.20
CA TRP A 148 0.74 1.90 4.80
C TRP A 148 -0.55 2.65 5.15
N THR A 149 -1.49 2.71 4.22
CA THR A 149 -2.85 3.24 4.43
C THR A 149 -3.88 2.27 3.83
N SER A 150 -5.16 2.47 4.15
CA SER A 150 -6.26 1.71 3.53
C SER A 150 -6.42 1.98 2.03
N ASP A 151 -5.84 3.08 1.54
CA ASP A 151 -5.92 3.50 0.14
C ASP A 151 -4.85 2.84 -0.73
N CYS A 152 -3.85 2.18 -0.12
CA CYS A 152 -2.84 1.44 -0.85
C CYS A 152 -3.50 0.43 -1.80
N THR A 153 -3.01 0.37 -3.04
CA THR A 153 -3.50 -0.55 -4.08
C THR A 153 -2.46 -1.59 -4.45
N HIS A 154 -1.18 -1.34 -4.16
CA HIS A 154 -0.07 -2.25 -4.40
C HIS A 154 0.99 -2.12 -3.31
N LEU A 155 1.66 -3.22 -3.01
CA LEU A 155 2.90 -3.24 -2.26
C LEU A 155 4.06 -3.65 -3.18
N VAL A 156 5.14 -2.87 -3.16
CA VAL A 156 6.33 -3.15 -3.98
C VAL A 156 7.50 -3.58 -3.12
N MET A 157 8.14 -4.68 -3.50
CA MET A 157 9.40 -5.14 -2.93
C MET A 157 10.16 -5.99 -3.95
N THR A 158 11.49 -6.07 -3.83
CA THR A 158 12.36 -6.85 -4.74
C THR A 158 12.34 -8.34 -4.41
N SER A 159 12.46 -8.66 -3.12
CA SER A 159 12.27 -10.00 -2.53
C SER A 159 11.25 -9.91 -1.39
N ILE A 160 10.47 -10.98 -1.17
CA ILE A 160 9.51 -11.00 -0.06
C ILE A 160 10.25 -11.10 1.26
N LYS A 161 10.00 -10.10 2.10
CA LYS A 161 10.22 -10.17 3.55
C LYS A 161 8.90 -10.03 4.29
N VAL A 162 8.72 -10.73 5.41
CA VAL A 162 7.51 -10.65 6.24
C VAL A 162 7.58 -9.41 7.13
N THR A 163 7.46 -8.24 6.50
CA THR A 163 7.33 -6.94 7.17
C THR A 163 5.87 -6.68 7.55
N VAL A 164 5.63 -5.70 8.42
CA VAL A 164 4.27 -5.23 8.74
C VAL A 164 3.46 -4.86 7.49
N LYS A 165 4.10 -4.22 6.50
CA LYS A 165 3.45 -3.86 5.24
C LYS A 165 3.04 -5.11 4.44
N THR A 166 3.91 -6.12 4.42
CA THR A 166 3.64 -7.43 3.80
C THR A 166 2.43 -8.08 4.46
N ILE A 167 2.39 -8.08 5.79
CA ILE A 167 1.26 -8.61 6.56
C ILE A 167 -0.04 -7.89 6.18
N CYS A 168 -0.02 -6.54 6.18
CA CYS A 168 -1.18 -5.76 5.77
C CYS A 168 -1.64 -6.07 4.34
N ALA A 169 -0.71 -6.18 3.38
CA ALA A 169 -1.01 -6.50 1.99
C ALA A 169 -1.65 -7.89 1.84
N LEU A 170 -1.11 -8.91 2.52
CA LEU A 170 -1.66 -10.26 2.50
C LEU A 170 -3.08 -10.31 3.09
N ILE A 171 -3.32 -9.65 4.22
CA ILE A 171 -4.65 -9.58 4.86
C ILE A 171 -5.66 -8.88 3.96
N THR A 172 -5.28 -7.74 3.40
CA THR A 172 -6.17 -6.94 2.56
C THR A 172 -6.33 -7.51 1.14
N SER A 173 -5.54 -8.52 0.77
CA SER A 173 -5.48 -9.11 -0.57
C SER A 173 -5.06 -8.10 -1.64
N ILE A 174 -4.15 -7.19 -1.28
CA ILE A 174 -3.52 -6.25 -2.19
C ILE A 174 -2.33 -6.95 -2.88
N PRO A 175 -2.15 -6.80 -4.20
CA PRO A 175 -1.03 -7.38 -4.92
C PRO A 175 0.34 -6.95 -4.37
N ILE A 176 1.24 -7.92 -4.27
CA ILE A 176 2.66 -7.70 -3.99
C ILE A 176 3.44 -7.98 -5.27
N VAL A 177 4.15 -6.98 -5.78
CA VAL A 177 4.85 -7.06 -7.08
C VAL A 177 6.26 -6.48 -7.02
N GLN A 178 7.10 -6.88 -7.97
CA GLN A 178 8.41 -6.27 -8.18
C GLN A 178 8.31 -4.86 -8.78
N PRO A 179 9.31 -3.98 -8.55
CA PRO A 179 9.31 -2.61 -9.10
C PRO A 179 9.12 -2.54 -10.62
N VAL A 180 9.69 -3.50 -11.35
CA VAL A 180 9.66 -3.58 -12.83
C VAL A 180 8.25 -3.80 -13.40
N PHE A 181 7.28 -4.18 -12.56
CA PHE A 181 5.87 -4.25 -12.96
C PHE A 181 5.37 -2.92 -13.52
N PHE A 182 5.67 -1.80 -12.85
CA PHE A 182 5.13 -0.49 -13.21
C PHE A 182 5.76 0.09 -14.49
N SER A 183 7.05 -0.10 -14.71
CA SER A 183 7.69 0.29 -15.97
C SER A 183 7.19 -0.55 -17.15
N THR A 184 6.93 -1.84 -16.91
CA THR A 184 6.28 -2.72 -17.91
C THR A 184 4.86 -2.27 -18.20
N LEU A 185 4.09 -1.89 -17.17
CA LEU A 185 2.74 -1.36 -17.33
C LEU A 185 2.72 -0.08 -18.17
N VAL A 186 3.60 0.88 -17.87
CA VAL A 186 3.75 2.11 -18.69
C VAL A 186 4.05 1.76 -20.15
N THR A 187 4.95 0.81 -20.39
CA THR A 187 5.31 0.35 -21.74
C THR A 187 4.12 -0.27 -22.45
N ALA A 188 3.35 -1.13 -21.76
CA ALA A 188 2.16 -1.77 -22.31
C ALA A 188 1.06 -0.76 -22.68
N ILE A 189 0.88 0.29 -21.88
CA ILE A 189 -0.07 1.37 -22.16
C ILE A 189 0.35 2.13 -23.42
N ARG A 190 1.62 2.50 -23.55
CA ARG A 190 2.15 3.21 -24.73
C ARG A 190 2.00 2.40 -26.01
N SER A 191 2.31 1.10 -25.96
CA SER A 191 2.24 0.20 -27.11
C SER A 191 0.83 -0.32 -27.38
N ARG A 192 -0.14 -0.04 -26.49
CA ARG A 192 -1.49 -0.61 -26.50
C ARG A 192 -1.48 -2.15 -26.51
N SER A 193 -0.51 -2.74 -25.84
CA SER A 193 -0.43 -4.18 -25.65
C SER A 193 -1.25 -4.63 -24.43
N PRO A 194 -1.50 -5.94 -24.25
CA PRO A 194 -2.09 -6.46 -23.02
C PRO A 194 -1.29 -6.02 -21.79
N GLN A 195 -1.99 -5.70 -20.70
CA GLN A 195 -1.36 -5.29 -19.45
C GLN A 195 -0.67 -6.47 -18.76
N PRO A 196 0.45 -6.24 -18.05
CA PRO A 196 1.11 -7.29 -17.28
C PRO A 196 0.21 -7.85 -16.19
N SER A 197 0.22 -9.17 -16.01
CA SER A 197 -0.46 -9.81 -14.88
C SER A 197 0.38 -9.69 -13.61
N HIS A 198 -0.24 -9.45 -12.44
CA HIS A 198 0.51 -9.35 -11.17
C HIS A 198 1.31 -10.61 -10.85
N SER A 199 0.77 -11.79 -11.17
CA SER A 199 1.42 -13.09 -10.96
C SER A 199 2.72 -13.27 -11.73
N SER A 200 2.88 -12.59 -12.87
CA SER A 200 4.13 -12.60 -13.64
C SER A 200 5.25 -11.79 -12.97
N PHE A 201 4.93 -11.01 -11.93
CA PHE A 201 5.84 -10.09 -11.25
C PHE A 201 5.89 -10.33 -9.75
N TRP A 202 5.56 -11.54 -9.30
CA TRP A 202 5.73 -11.90 -7.89
C TRP A 202 7.21 -11.86 -7.49
N PRO A 203 7.57 -11.12 -6.45
CA PRO A 203 8.92 -11.16 -5.92
C PRO A 203 9.25 -12.54 -5.32
N LEU A 204 10.51 -12.94 -5.44
CA LEU A 204 10.99 -14.20 -4.88
C LEU A 204 10.97 -14.17 -3.35
N ALA A 205 10.62 -15.28 -2.73
CA ALA A 205 10.64 -15.40 -1.27
C ALA A 205 12.08 -15.41 -0.73
N ASP A 206 12.37 -14.50 0.20
CA ASP A 206 13.67 -14.34 0.86
C ASP A 206 13.44 -14.02 2.35
N GLU A 207 12.69 -14.90 3.02
CA GLU A 207 12.38 -14.77 4.45
C GLU A 207 13.00 -15.95 5.23
N PRO A 208 13.88 -15.69 6.20
CA PRO A 208 14.42 -16.72 7.07
C PRO A 208 13.30 -17.47 7.82
N GLY A 209 13.30 -18.80 7.74
CA GLY A 209 12.34 -19.65 8.46
C GLY A 209 11.01 -19.87 7.73
N ILE A 210 10.86 -19.40 6.50
CA ILE A 210 9.73 -19.73 5.61
C ILE A 210 10.28 -20.40 4.36
N ASN A 211 9.79 -21.59 4.03
CA ASN A 211 10.20 -22.21 2.77
C ASN A 211 9.61 -21.41 1.60
N PRO A 212 10.36 -21.19 0.51
CA PRO A 212 9.86 -20.41 -0.63
C PRO A 212 8.52 -20.90 -1.22
N GLY A 213 8.21 -22.20 -1.09
CA GLY A 213 6.95 -22.78 -1.54
C GLY A 213 5.76 -22.59 -0.59
N ASP A 214 5.99 -22.17 0.66
CA ASP A 214 4.94 -21.99 1.67
C ASP A 214 4.29 -20.60 1.58
N LEU A 215 4.94 -19.66 0.89
CA LEU A 215 4.46 -18.30 0.80
C LEU A 215 3.46 -18.12 -0.36
N ASP A 216 2.18 -18.24 -0.01
CA ASP A 216 1.08 -18.01 -0.94
C ASP A 216 0.74 -16.51 -1.05
N LEU A 217 1.11 -15.90 -2.18
CA LEU A 217 0.80 -14.50 -2.52
C LEU A 217 -0.58 -14.32 -3.17
N THR A 218 -1.34 -15.39 -3.37
CA THR A 218 -2.69 -15.28 -3.93
C THR A 218 -3.66 -14.61 -2.95
N PRO A 219 -4.73 -13.96 -3.46
CA PRO A 219 -5.79 -13.41 -2.63
C PRO A 219 -6.44 -14.48 -1.75
N ARG A 220 -6.40 -14.29 -0.43
CA ARG A 220 -7.05 -15.16 0.55
C ARG A 220 -7.93 -14.33 1.48
N PRO A 221 -9.23 -14.16 1.16
CA PRO A 221 -10.15 -13.34 1.94
C PRO A 221 -10.28 -13.78 3.41
N GLU A 222 -9.99 -15.05 3.71
CA GLU A 222 -10.03 -15.62 5.05
C GLU A 222 -9.06 -14.92 6.01
N ARG A 223 -7.96 -14.36 5.50
CA ARG A 223 -6.97 -13.62 6.31
C ARG A 223 -7.57 -12.42 7.03
N ARG A 224 -8.68 -11.84 6.54
CA ARG A 224 -9.40 -10.72 7.17
C ARG A 224 -10.14 -11.09 8.44
N LEU A 225 -10.41 -12.38 8.65
CA LEU A 225 -11.10 -12.90 9.82
C LEU A 225 -10.18 -13.75 10.70
N LEU A 226 -8.89 -13.84 10.35
CA LEU A 226 -7.93 -14.73 10.98
C LEU A 226 -7.82 -14.53 12.49
N PHE A 227 -7.93 -13.29 12.96
CA PHE A 227 -7.84 -12.94 14.37
C PHE A 227 -9.20 -12.61 14.99
N GLN A 228 -10.29 -12.98 14.33
CA GLN A 228 -11.63 -12.76 14.87
C GLN A 228 -11.77 -13.42 16.25
N GLY A 229 -12.20 -12.63 17.24
CA GLY A 229 -12.35 -13.08 18.62
C GLY A 229 -11.03 -13.17 19.42
N LYS A 230 -9.87 -12.85 18.82
CA LYS A 230 -8.58 -12.78 19.52
C LYS A 230 -8.21 -11.35 19.94
N THR A 231 -7.60 -11.23 21.10
CA THR A 231 -7.07 -9.97 21.64
C THR A 231 -5.57 -10.11 21.91
N PHE A 232 -4.79 -9.26 21.26
CA PHE A 232 -3.34 -9.16 21.41
C PHE A 232 -2.99 -8.10 22.45
N GLN A 233 -2.27 -8.50 23.48
CA GLN A 233 -1.91 -7.66 24.62
C GLN A 233 -0.41 -7.37 24.57
N PHE A 234 -0.07 -6.10 24.42
CA PHE A 234 1.30 -5.64 24.25
C PHE A 234 1.83 -5.07 25.56
N LEU A 235 3.01 -5.52 25.95
CA LEU A 235 3.71 -4.99 27.13
C LEU A 235 4.62 -3.80 26.77
N HIS A 236 4.72 -3.47 25.47
CA HIS A 236 5.58 -2.41 24.96
C HIS A 236 4.88 -1.57 23.88
N ALA A 237 4.91 -0.24 24.05
CA ALA A 237 4.13 0.68 23.24
C ALA A 237 4.57 0.75 21.77
N LYS A 238 5.85 0.56 21.46
CA LYS A 238 6.32 0.60 20.07
C LYS A 238 5.82 -0.63 19.28
N GLN A 239 5.81 -1.81 19.90
CA GLN A 239 5.28 -3.03 19.27
C GLN A 239 3.77 -2.91 19.05
N HIS A 240 3.04 -2.36 20.04
CA HIS A 240 1.61 -2.05 19.87
C HIS A 240 1.36 -1.13 18.67
N LYS A 241 2.07 0.01 18.59
CA LYS A 241 1.93 0.95 17.45
C LYS A 241 2.22 0.29 16.10
N ARG A 242 3.17 -0.65 16.07
CA ARG A 242 3.62 -1.35 14.85
C ARG A 242 2.62 -2.42 14.39
N LEU A 243 2.03 -3.19 15.32
CA LEU A 243 1.19 -4.34 15.00
C LEU A 243 -0.32 -4.13 15.16
N ALA A 244 -0.77 -3.05 15.81
CA ALA A 244 -2.20 -2.81 16.00
C ALA A 244 -2.97 -2.75 14.68
N VAL A 245 -2.39 -2.13 13.64
CA VAL A 245 -3.00 -2.00 12.32
C VAL A 245 -3.22 -3.37 11.64
N PRO A 246 -2.20 -4.21 11.40
CA PRO A 246 -2.44 -5.52 10.79
C PRO A 246 -3.36 -6.41 11.64
N ILE A 247 -3.28 -6.34 12.98
CA ILE A 247 -4.17 -7.13 13.84
C ILE A 247 -5.64 -6.72 13.64
N ALA A 248 -5.92 -5.42 13.60
CA ALA A 248 -7.26 -4.90 13.36
C ALA A 248 -7.77 -5.26 11.96
N LEU A 249 -6.91 -5.18 10.94
CA LEU A 249 -7.25 -5.58 9.56
C LEU A 249 -7.64 -7.07 9.45
N ALA A 250 -7.07 -7.92 10.30
CA ALA A 250 -7.38 -9.35 10.40
C ALA A 250 -8.53 -9.67 11.37
N GLY A 251 -9.26 -8.65 11.86
CA GLY A 251 -10.45 -8.81 12.70
C GLY A 251 -10.17 -9.00 14.19
N GLY A 252 -8.93 -8.82 14.63
CA GLY A 252 -8.53 -8.92 16.04
C GLY A 252 -8.53 -7.59 16.78
N ALA A 253 -8.40 -7.67 18.10
CA ALA A 253 -8.19 -6.50 18.96
C ALA A 253 -6.72 -6.39 19.40
N ALA A 254 -6.21 -5.16 19.52
CA ALA A 254 -4.88 -4.88 20.06
C ALA A 254 -5.00 -3.95 21.29
N LEU A 255 -4.36 -4.31 22.39
CA LEU A 255 -4.38 -3.60 23.66
C LEU A 255 -2.95 -3.31 24.15
N CYS A 256 -2.64 -2.07 24.54
CA CYS A 256 -1.35 -1.72 25.16
C CYS A 256 -1.49 -1.74 26.69
N LEU A 257 -0.71 -2.59 27.36
CA LEU A 257 -0.60 -2.69 28.82
C LEU A 257 0.71 -2.04 29.30
N CYS A 258 1.02 -0.89 28.72
CA CYS A 258 2.38 -0.32 28.69
C CYS A 258 2.63 0.70 29.82
N SER A 259 1.58 1.39 30.28
CA SER A 259 1.67 2.52 31.23
C SER A 259 1.38 2.06 32.66
N PRO A 260 2.07 2.58 33.70
CA PRO A 260 1.84 2.17 35.10
C PRO A 260 0.37 2.25 35.56
N GLY A 261 -0.40 3.23 35.07
CA GLY A 261 -1.86 3.35 35.34
C GLY A 261 -2.78 2.52 34.42
N GLN A 262 -2.21 1.81 33.44
CA GLN A 262 -2.89 0.93 32.47
C GLN A 262 -2.39 -0.52 32.54
N ARG A 263 -1.53 -0.84 33.51
CA ARG A 263 -1.11 -2.20 33.85
C ARG A 263 -2.27 -2.92 34.54
N ALA A 264 -3.29 -3.24 33.76
CA ALA A 264 -4.25 -4.25 34.16
C ALA A 264 -3.58 -5.62 34.06
N GLU A 265 -3.97 -6.53 34.96
CA GLU A 265 -3.65 -7.94 34.80
C GLU A 265 -4.08 -8.41 33.40
N PRO A 266 -3.16 -8.97 32.59
CA PRO A 266 -3.51 -9.48 31.28
C PRO A 266 -4.69 -10.43 31.40
N ARG A 267 -5.60 -10.42 30.44
CA ARG A 267 -6.61 -11.47 30.36
C ARG A 267 -5.94 -12.74 29.87
N HIS A 268 -6.41 -13.88 30.35
CA HIS A 268 -5.82 -15.19 30.10
C HIS A 268 -6.85 -16.10 29.42
N GLY A 269 -6.38 -17.02 28.59
CA GLY A 269 -7.20 -17.94 27.79
C GLY A 269 -6.79 -17.97 26.33
N GLU A 270 -7.34 -18.89 25.55
CA GLU A 270 -6.94 -19.15 24.14
C GLU A 270 -7.19 -17.96 23.20
N ALA A 271 -8.10 -17.06 23.59
CA ALA A 271 -8.43 -15.83 22.90
C ALA A 271 -7.42 -14.69 23.17
N PHE A 272 -6.56 -14.80 24.18
CA PHE A 272 -5.71 -13.71 24.65
C PHE A 272 -4.22 -13.98 24.42
N CYS A 273 -3.63 -13.27 23.46
CA CYS A 273 -2.23 -13.42 23.09
C CYS A 273 -1.39 -12.31 23.73
N VAL A 274 -0.55 -12.63 24.71
CA VAL A 274 0.42 -11.67 25.26
C VAL A 274 1.68 -11.68 24.40
N VAL A 275 2.04 -10.54 23.83
CA VAL A 275 3.20 -10.40 22.94
C VAL A 275 4.46 -10.14 23.75
N GLU A 276 5.51 -10.93 23.48
CA GLU A 276 6.80 -10.79 24.14
C GLU A 276 7.51 -9.49 23.78
N PRO A 277 8.07 -8.77 24.79
CA PRO A 277 8.90 -7.61 24.54
C PRO A 277 10.15 -7.98 23.74
N GLU A 278 10.47 -7.18 22.73
CA GLU A 278 11.70 -7.37 21.94
C GLU A 278 12.96 -7.18 22.80
N ALA A 279 13.90 -8.14 22.73
CA ALA A 279 15.10 -8.20 23.58
C ALA A 279 16.11 -7.04 23.41
N GLY A 280 15.89 -6.13 22.46
CA GLY A 280 16.78 -5.00 22.14
C GLY A 280 16.27 -3.60 22.50
N CYS A 281 15.07 -3.44 23.06
CA CYS A 281 14.44 -2.12 23.21
C CYS A 281 14.95 -1.27 24.41
N SER A 282 16.21 -1.46 24.81
CA SER A 282 16.83 -0.83 25.98
C SER A 282 17.45 0.55 25.73
N GLN A 283 17.51 1.04 24.49
CA GLN A 283 18.48 2.11 24.18
C GLN A 283 18.03 3.57 24.36
N LEU A 284 16.78 3.91 24.70
CA LEU A 284 16.39 5.34 24.85
C LEU A 284 15.36 5.68 25.95
N SER A 285 15.05 4.77 26.87
CA SER A 285 14.22 5.13 28.05
C SER A 285 15.09 5.20 29.30
N SER A 286 14.75 6.10 30.23
CA SER A 286 15.42 6.18 31.54
C SER A 286 15.58 4.77 32.12
N GLN A 287 16.79 4.43 32.57
CA GLN A 287 17.14 3.06 32.98
C GLN A 287 16.12 2.43 33.97
N VAL A 288 15.50 3.25 34.81
CA VAL A 288 14.45 2.85 35.77
C VAL A 288 13.17 2.37 35.07
N LEU A 289 12.58 3.18 34.18
CA LEU A 289 11.38 2.78 33.41
C LEU A 289 11.62 1.51 32.56
N ALA A 290 12.84 1.34 32.06
CA ALA A 290 13.22 0.14 31.31
C ALA A 290 13.32 -1.10 32.21
N GLN A 291 13.81 -0.97 33.44
CA GLN A 291 13.85 -2.05 34.43
C GLN A 291 12.44 -2.42 34.90
N ASP A 292 11.60 -1.45 35.20
CA ASP A 292 10.20 -1.68 35.62
C ASP A 292 9.37 -2.39 34.55
N ALA A 293 9.59 -2.05 33.28
CA ALA A 293 8.92 -2.71 32.16
C ALA A 293 9.38 -4.17 31.99
N ARG A 294 10.68 -4.45 32.18
CA ARG A 294 11.21 -5.82 32.15
C ARG A 294 10.72 -6.67 33.32
N ALA A 295 10.72 -6.10 34.53
CA ALA A 295 10.20 -6.78 35.72
C ALA A 295 8.71 -7.11 35.57
N TRP A 296 7.94 -6.16 35.02
CA TRP A 296 6.54 -6.40 34.67
C TRP A 296 6.37 -7.53 33.65
N ALA A 297 7.13 -7.52 32.55
CA ALA A 297 7.05 -8.58 31.56
C ALA A 297 7.45 -9.95 32.11
N ALA A 298 8.47 -10.01 32.98
CA ALA A 298 8.86 -11.24 33.66
C ALA A 298 7.75 -11.77 34.58
N GLN A 299 7.09 -10.90 35.35
CA GLN A 299 5.94 -11.29 36.19
C GLN A 299 4.79 -11.85 35.36
N VAL A 300 4.44 -11.19 34.26
CA VAL A 300 3.41 -11.66 33.33
C VAL A 300 3.79 -13.02 32.73
N GLY A 301 5.05 -13.20 32.33
CA GLY A 301 5.55 -14.47 31.81
C GLY A 301 5.45 -15.63 32.81
N VAL A 302 5.86 -15.40 34.07
CA VAL A 302 5.73 -16.40 35.15
C VAL A 302 4.26 -16.77 35.38
N ARG A 303 3.37 -15.78 35.40
CA ARG A 303 1.93 -16.00 35.59
C ARG A 303 1.29 -16.79 34.44
N LEU A 304 1.66 -16.50 33.21
CA LEU A 304 1.18 -17.29 32.06
C LEU A 304 1.67 -18.73 32.16
N HIS A 305 2.94 -18.93 32.53
CA HIS A 305 3.52 -20.26 32.68
C HIS A 305 2.82 -21.10 33.76
N THR A 306 2.44 -20.52 34.91
CA THR A 306 1.69 -21.26 35.95
C THR A 306 0.30 -21.68 35.49
N LEU A 307 -0.25 -21.00 34.48
CA LEU A 307 -1.52 -21.35 33.83
C LEU A 307 -1.35 -22.28 32.62
N GLY A 308 -0.12 -22.74 32.33
CA GLY A 308 0.19 -23.56 31.17
C GLY A 308 0.13 -22.82 29.83
N LEU A 309 0.18 -21.49 29.86
CA LEU A 309 0.15 -20.62 28.69
C LEU A 309 1.55 -20.02 28.43
N ARG A 310 1.81 -19.62 27.19
CA ARG A 310 3.03 -18.91 26.80
C ARG A 310 2.75 -17.52 26.22
N MET A 311 3.78 -16.69 26.26
CA MET A 311 3.83 -15.47 25.45
C MET A 311 4.13 -15.84 24.00
N ILE A 312 3.63 -15.02 23.06
CA ILE A 312 3.88 -15.18 21.63
C ILE A 312 4.94 -14.18 21.17
N THR A 313 5.73 -14.54 20.17
CA THR A 313 6.65 -13.58 19.56
C THR A 313 5.92 -12.72 18.53
N GLU A 314 6.51 -11.57 18.18
CA GLU A 314 5.95 -10.69 17.16
C GLU A 314 5.93 -11.34 15.76
N ALA A 315 6.92 -12.18 15.44
CA ALA A 315 6.95 -12.90 14.16
C ALA A 315 5.78 -13.87 14.00
N GLU A 316 5.22 -14.40 15.10
CA GLU A 316 4.03 -15.25 15.02
C GLU A 316 2.83 -14.55 14.39
N VAL A 317 2.71 -13.22 14.53
CA VAL A 317 1.63 -12.46 13.88
C VAL A 317 1.78 -12.54 12.36
N GLY A 318 3.01 -12.41 11.86
CA GLY A 318 3.31 -12.54 10.44
C GLY A 318 3.12 -13.97 9.93
N LEU A 319 3.65 -14.95 10.66
CA LEU A 319 3.54 -16.37 10.31
C LEU A 319 2.09 -16.86 10.31
N ALA A 320 1.28 -16.44 11.28
CA ALA A 320 -0.14 -16.75 11.30
C ALA A 320 -0.86 -16.27 10.04
N VAL A 321 -0.49 -15.09 9.52
CA VAL A 321 -1.06 -14.51 8.29
C VAL A 321 -0.56 -15.21 7.04
N VAL A 322 0.73 -15.55 6.98
CA VAL A 322 1.33 -16.32 5.88
C VAL A 322 0.62 -17.67 5.73
N TYR A 323 0.55 -18.44 6.82
CA TYR A 323 -0.08 -19.76 6.85
C TYR A 323 -1.61 -19.72 6.98
N CYS A 324 -2.20 -18.53 7.15
CA CYS A 324 -3.62 -18.30 7.38
C CYS A 324 -4.20 -19.23 8.46
N SER A 325 -3.50 -19.33 9.60
CA SER A 325 -3.86 -20.24 10.68
C SER A 325 -3.35 -19.73 12.01
N THR A 326 -4.16 -19.86 13.06
CA THR A 326 -3.75 -19.61 14.45
C THR A 326 -3.61 -20.88 15.28
N HIS A 327 -3.50 -22.05 14.64
CA HIS A 327 -3.34 -23.32 15.36
C HIS A 327 -1.96 -23.41 16.02
N THR A 328 -0.91 -23.06 15.28
CA THR A 328 0.49 -23.09 15.73
C THR A 328 0.95 -21.72 16.23
N TYR A 329 0.76 -20.70 15.37
CA TYR A 329 1.18 -19.32 15.63
C TYR A 329 0.04 -18.52 16.26
N CYS A 330 0.36 -17.55 17.11
CA CYS A 330 -0.65 -16.78 17.84
C CYS A 330 -1.59 -17.67 18.69
N ASN A 331 -1.04 -18.77 19.20
CA ASN A 331 -1.71 -19.71 20.09
C ASN A 331 -0.97 -19.82 21.43
N PRO A 332 -1.47 -19.18 22.50
CA PRO A 332 -0.86 -19.23 23.84
C PRO A 332 -0.84 -20.63 24.45
N SER A 333 -1.73 -21.54 24.02
CA SER A 333 -1.82 -22.91 24.54
C SER A 333 -1.00 -23.90 23.72
N ALA A 334 -0.55 -23.51 22.53
CA ALA A 334 0.26 -24.39 21.69
C ALA A 334 1.65 -24.60 22.31
N ARG A 335 2.01 -25.86 22.52
CA ARG A 335 3.40 -26.25 22.75
C ARG A 335 4.14 -26.08 21.42
N LEU A 336 5.07 -25.12 21.36
CA LEU A 336 5.99 -25.05 20.23
C LEU A 336 6.76 -26.38 20.16
N PRO A 337 7.01 -26.94 18.96
CA PRO A 337 7.90 -28.10 18.83
C PRO A 337 9.27 -27.72 19.41
N GLY A 338 9.66 -28.37 20.51
CA GLY A 338 10.86 -28.02 21.30
C GLY A 338 10.59 -27.80 22.79
N GLY A 339 9.80 -28.68 23.44
CA GLY A 339 9.47 -28.62 24.87
C GLY A 339 10.61 -29.01 25.84
N GLU A 340 11.87 -28.89 25.42
CA GLU A 340 13.06 -28.89 26.28
C GLU A 340 13.80 -27.55 26.09
N PRO A 341 14.51 -27.03 27.11
CA PRO A 341 15.29 -25.80 26.94
C PRO A 341 16.22 -25.97 25.73
N PRO A 342 16.12 -25.12 24.71
CA PRO A 342 16.84 -25.33 23.46
C PRO A 342 18.34 -25.28 23.74
N LEU A 343 19.05 -26.31 23.26
CA LEU A 343 20.48 -26.20 23.00
C LEU A 343 20.69 -24.97 22.13
N LEU A 344 21.78 -24.25 22.42
CA LEU A 344 22.07 -22.87 22.00
C LEU A 344 21.94 -22.56 20.48
N SER A 345 21.73 -23.56 19.61
CA SER A 345 21.57 -23.38 18.16
C SER A 345 20.15 -23.08 17.68
N GLU A 346 19.08 -23.62 18.29
CA GLU A 346 17.69 -23.38 17.81
C GLU A 346 17.10 -22.05 18.31
N ARG A 347 17.56 -21.60 19.48
CA ARG A 347 17.22 -20.27 20.02
C ARG A 347 17.66 -19.15 19.09
N ALA A 348 18.73 -19.33 18.31
CA ALA A 348 19.23 -18.34 17.37
C ALA A 348 18.28 -18.11 16.17
N ASN A 349 17.56 -19.16 15.72
CA ASN A 349 16.69 -19.06 14.54
C ASN A 349 15.34 -18.40 14.84
N LEU A 350 14.73 -18.65 16.02
CA LEU A 350 13.47 -18.00 16.41
C LEU A 350 13.66 -16.67 17.15
N ALA A 351 14.73 -16.50 17.96
CA ALA A 351 15.01 -15.21 18.59
C ALA A 351 15.62 -14.20 17.59
N GLY A 352 16.18 -14.67 16.48
CA GLY A 352 16.64 -13.85 15.35
C GLY A 352 15.53 -13.45 14.36
N ALA A 353 14.41 -14.18 14.34
CA ALA A 353 13.23 -13.88 13.52
C ALA A 353 12.42 -12.74 14.14
N THR A 354 12.99 -11.54 14.19
CA THR A 354 12.17 -10.32 14.32
C THR A 354 11.57 -10.00 12.96
N LEU A 355 10.34 -9.45 12.91
CA LEU A 355 9.79 -8.96 11.64
C LEU A 355 10.83 -8.05 10.98
N SER A 356 11.16 -8.32 9.71
CA SER A 356 12.15 -7.54 8.96
C SER A 356 11.88 -6.04 9.12
N GLN A 357 12.75 -5.33 9.85
CA GLN A 357 12.53 -3.95 10.25
C GLN A 357 12.88 -2.99 9.11
N ASN A 358 12.03 -1.99 8.89
CA ASN A 358 12.35 -0.78 8.12
C ASN A 358 11.65 0.40 8.77
N LEU A 359 12.34 1.03 9.73
CA LEU A 359 11.94 2.32 10.30
C LEU A 359 12.94 3.38 9.82
N ALA A 360 12.76 3.90 8.60
CA ALA A 360 13.36 5.16 8.23
C ALA A 360 12.49 6.28 8.84
N LEU A 361 12.88 6.76 10.02
CA LEU A 361 12.48 8.07 10.50
C LEU A 361 13.26 9.09 9.68
N GLU A 362 12.72 9.51 8.54
CA GLU A 362 13.23 10.70 7.85
C GLU A 362 12.91 11.92 8.73
N PRO A 363 13.88 12.82 8.97
CA PRO A 363 13.65 14.03 9.75
C PRO A 363 12.62 14.91 9.01
N SER A 364 11.67 15.45 9.76
CA SER A 364 10.83 16.55 9.26
C SER A 364 11.77 17.71 8.93
N GLU A 365 11.92 18.04 7.65
CA GLU A 365 12.58 19.28 7.24
C GLU A 365 11.82 20.44 7.89
N GLY A 366 12.46 21.05 8.88
CA GLY A 366 12.00 22.25 9.52
C GLY A 366 12.07 23.38 8.51
N VAL A 367 10.93 24.02 8.27
CA VAL A 367 10.86 25.35 7.67
C VAL A 367 11.74 26.27 8.51
N ALA A 368 12.85 26.73 7.93
CA ALA A 368 13.66 27.78 8.51
C ALA A 368 12.82 29.06 8.63
N PRO A 369 12.83 29.78 9.76
CA PRO A 369 12.22 31.10 9.83
C PRO A 369 13.13 32.10 9.10
N ASP A 370 12.55 32.84 8.16
CA ASP A 370 13.18 34.00 7.52
C ASP A 370 13.63 35.00 8.59
N SER A 371 14.93 35.15 8.77
CA SER A 371 15.53 36.28 9.48
C SER A 371 15.64 37.46 8.53
N THR A 372 14.57 38.25 8.42
CA THR A 372 14.65 39.60 7.87
C THR A 372 15.57 40.45 8.74
N LEU A 373 16.68 40.89 8.14
CA LEU A 373 17.49 42.01 8.62
C LEU A 373 16.59 43.20 8.97
N TYR A 374 16.71 43.70 10.19
CA TYR A 374 16.45 45.11 10.48
C TYR A 374 17.73 45.70 11.06
N ALA A 375 18.40 46.52 10.25
CA ALA A 375 19.41 47.44 10.69
C ALA A 375 18.74 48.52 11.56
N ALA A 376 19.32 48.80 12.71
CA ALA A 376 19.04 50.00 13.49
C ALA A 376 20.35 50.76 13.65
N ASP A 377 20.57 51.71 12.74
CA ASP A 377 21.40 52.88 13.01
C ASP A 377 20.57 53.81 13.90
N THR A 378 21.04 54.10 15.11
CA THR A 378 21.01 55.48 15.66
C THR A 378 21.84 55.60 16.95
N GLN A 379 22.86 56.46 16.84
CA GLN A 379 23.63 57.20 17.85
C GLN A 379 24.61 56.45 18.77
#